data_AF-A0A139XC20-F1
#
_entry.id   AF-A0A139XC20-F1
#
_cell.length_a   1.000
_cell.length_b   1.000
_cell.length_c   1.000
_cell.angle_alpha   90.00
_cell.angle_beta   90.00
_cell.angle_gamma   90.00
#
_symmetry.space_group_name_H-M   'P 1'
#
loop_
_entity.id
_entity.type
_entity.pdbx_description
1 polymer ?
#
loop_
_entity_poly.entity_id
_entity_poly.type
_entity_poly.pdbx_seq_one_letter_code
_entity_poly.pdbx_strand_id
1 'polypeptide(L)'
;MTTQFFLDETDIDTLINLLLRSQQSRTREALCYNIGIDPKRLSFIRDSSEYDFFLLLIKYLNEIGEEEALCKLCCKELFPVFSQGKYATILSEIAAKLNCDQNFSNINSNSSKNQNLTVVLTNGSIFSKGISIIAAVTGVMICFYYFTSQPQPLPSGTYQHTCKNISVKDSILTATCGDGRGQDKTSSLAYKQCIYGIENSWGRLECKQ
;
A
#
# COMPACT_ATOMS: atom_id res chain seq x y z
N MET A 1 0.81 -38.99 1.95
CA MET A 1 0.01 -37.90 1.36
C MET A 1 0.99 -36.81 1.00
N THR A 2 1.18 -36.53 -0.28
CA THR A 2 2.07 -35.45 -0.73
C THR A 2 1.40 -34.13 -0.42
N THR A 3 1.95 -33.38 0.54
CA THR A 3 1.61 -31.96 0.72
C THR A 3 1.97 -31.25 -0.57
N GLN A 4 0.95 -30.78 -1.29
CA GLN A 4 1.14 -30.00 -2.50
C GLN A 4 1.56 -28.59 -2.07
N PHE A 5 2.86 -28.33 -2.12
CA PHE A 5 3.38 -26.98 -1.96
C PHE A 5 3.19 -26.22 -3.28
N PHE A 6 2.53 -25.07 -3.22
CA PHE A 6 2.23 -24.25 -4.39
C PHE A 6 3.42 -23.37 -4.77
N LEU A 7 4.13 -22.89 -3.75
CA LEU A 7 5.29 -22.02 -3.88
C LEU A 7 6.58 -22.80 -3.60
N ASP A 8 7.58 -22.59 -4.44
CA ASP A 8 8.94 -23.10 -4.23
C ASP A 8 9.75 -22.17 -3.29
N GLU A 9 10.94 -22.60 -2.88
CA GLU A 9 11.78 -21.81 -1.96
C GLU A 9 12.17 -20.44 -2.53
N THR A 10 12.30 -20.32 -3.85
CA THR A 10 12.67 -19.06 -4.53
C THR A 10 11.50 -18.09 -4.54
N ASP A 11 10.28 -18.58 -4.77
CA ASP A 11 9.05 -17.80 -4.66
C ASP A 11 8.89 -17.26 -3.24
N ILE A 12 9.08 -18.12 -2.24
CA ILE A 12 8.97 -17.77 -0.81
C ILE A 12 9.99 -16.68 -0.46
N ASP A 13 11.27 -16.86 -0.79
CA ASP A 13 12.31 -15.88 -0.50
C ASP A 13 12.05 -14.54 -1.21
N THR A 14 11.54 -14.59 -2.45
CA THR A 14 11.15 -13.39 -3.19
C THR A 14 10.04 -12.64 -2.47
N LEU A 15 8.98 -13.32 -2.05
CA LEU A 15 7.86 -12.70 -1.32
C LEU A 15 8.31 -12.10 0.01
N ILE A 16 9.19 -12.78 0.76
CA ILE A 16 9.76 -12.27 2.02
C ILE A 16 10.53 -10.97 1.77
N ASN A 17 11.43 -10.96 0.79
CA ASN A 17 12.25 -9.79 0.47
C ASN A 17 11.39 -8.62 0.00
N LEU A 18 10.33 -8.88 -0.78
CA LEU A 18 9.38 -7.86 -1.18
C LEU A 18 8.55 -7.35 -0.01
N LEU A 19 8.11 -8.20 0.92
CA LEU A 19 7.39 -7.77 2.12
C LEU A 19 8.25 -6.88 3.00
N LEU A 20 9.49 -7.29 3.29
CA LEU A 20 10.48 -6.50 4.04
C LEU A 20 10.71 -5.14 3.39
N ARG A 21 10.73 -5.06 2.06
CA ARG A 21 10.90 -3.82 1.32
C ARG A 21 9.62 -2.99 1.21
N SER A 22 8.47 -3.63 1.19
CA SER A 22 7.16 -2.98 1.04
C SER A 22 6.76 -2.20 2.28
N GLN A 23 7.24 -2.63 3.47
CA GLN A 23 6.86 -2.24 4.84
C GLN A 23 6.51 -0.76 5.00
N GLN A 24 5.33 -0.43 4.49
CA GLN A 24 4.65 0.85 4.55
C GLN A 24 3.96 0.88 5.92
N SER A 25 4.73 0.93 7.02
CA SER A 25 4.21 1.27 8.36
C SER A 25 2.99 0.44 8.85
N ARG A 26 2.83 -0.83 8.47
CA ARG A 26 1.73 -1.70 8.93
C ARG A 26 2.23 -2.69 9.99
N THR A 27 1.46 -2.92 11.04
CA THR A 27 1.80 -3.92 12.06
C THR A 27 1.60 -5.34 11.54
N ARG A 28 2.25 -6.32 12.17
CA ARG A 28 2.11 -7.75 11.81
C ARG A 28 0.64 -8.20 11.85
N GLU A 29 -0.09 -7.75 12.86
CA GLU A 29 -1.52 -8.04 13.03
C GLU A 29 -2.35 -7.43 11.90
N ALA A 30 -2.05 -6.18 11.50
CA ALA A 30 -2.74 -5.53 10.41
C ALA A 30 -2.55 -6.28 9.09
N LEU A 31 -1.33 -6.76 8.82
CA LEU A 31 -1.05 -7.60 7.66
C LEU A 31 -1.90 -8.88 7.71
N CYS A 32 -1.89 -9.61 8.83
CA CYS A 32 -2.68 -10.83 8.99
C CYS A 32 -4.17 -10.59 8.69
N TYR A 33 -4.77 -9.54 9.25
CA TYR A 33 -6.17 -9.22 8.98
C TYR A 33 -6.44 -8.88 7.51
N ASN A 34 -5.54 -8.14 6.85
CA ASN A 34 -5.69 -7.78 5.44
C ASN A 34 -5.66 -9.00 4.50
N ILE A 35 -4.88 -10.02 4.85
CA ILE A 35 -4.85 -11.28 4.12
C ILE A 35 -5.92 -12.27 4.58
N GLY A 36 -6.76 -11.91 5.56
CA GLY A 36 -7.88 -12.73 6.05
C GLY A 36 -7.51 -13.78 7.11
N ILE A 37 -6.36 -13.61 7.76
CA ILE A 37 -5.86 -14.53 8.79
C ILE A 37 -6.06 -13.91 10.18
N ASP A 38 -6.64 -14.67 11.10
CA ASP A 38 -6.71 -14.24 12.50
C ASP A 38 -5.32 -14.38 13.16
N PRO A 39 -4.68 -13.27 13.57
CA PRO A 39 -3.36 -13.31 14.18
C PRO A 39 -3.31 -14.17 15.45
N LYS A 40 -4.43 -14.35 16.16
CA LYS A 40 -4.45 -15.19 17.38
C LYS A 40 -4.18 -16.67 17.09
N ARG A 41 -4.34 -17.11 15.84
CA ARG A 41 -4.03 -18.48 15.40
C ARG A 41 -2.54 -18.70 15.16
N LEU A 42 -1.75 -17.63 15.08
CA LEU A 42 -0.33 -17.68 14.78
C LEU A 42 0.48 -17.45 16.06
N SER A 43 0.96 -18.53 16.67
CA SER A 43 1.76 -18.47 17.90
C SER A 43 3.08 -17.70 17.73
N PHE A 44 3.61 -17.64 16.51
CA PHE A 44 4.91 -17.03 16.18
C PHE A 44 4.87 -15.51 15.92
N ILE A 45 3.72 -14.85 16.03
CA ILE A 45 3.58 -13.42 15.67
C ILE A 45 4.47 -12.49 16.49
N ARG A 46 4.67 -12.75 17.78
CA ARG A 46 5.26 -11.79 18.71
C ARG A 46 6.75 -11.99 18.98
N ASP A 47 7.25 -13.21 18.77
CA ASP A 47 8.57 -13.63 19.27
C ASP A 47 9.60 -13.85 18.15
N SER A 48 9.27 -13.46 16.92
CA SER A 48 10.10 -13.65 15.72
C SER A 48 10.68 -12.33 15.21
N SER A 49 11.83 -12.39 14.53
CA SER A 49 12.34 -11.28 13.72
C SER A 49 11.37 -10.97 12.57
N GLU A 50 11.50 -9.83 11.88
CA GLU A 50 10.60 -9.55 10.74
C GLU A 50 10.78 -10.56 9.60
N TYR A 51 12.03 -10.95 9.30
CA TYR A 51 12.32 -11.97 8.31
C TYR A 51 11.68 -13.31 8.70
N ASP A 52 11.91 -13.74 9.95
CA ASP A 52 11.37 -15.01 10.46
C ASP A 52 9.85 -15.00 10.50
N PHE A 53 9.24 -13.86 10.85
CA PHE A 53 7.80 -13.68 10.82
C PHE A 53 7.24 -13.93 9.41
N PHE A 54 7.79 -13.30 8.38
CA PHE A 54 7.32 -13.48 7.00
C PHE A 54 7.60 -14.89 6.48
N LEU A 55 8.76 -15.46 6.81
CA LEU A 55 9.10 -16.84 6.47
C LEU A 55 8.08 -17.82 7.05
N LEU A 56 7.82 -17.72 8.36
CA LEU A 56 6.87 -18.59 9.06
C LEU A 56 5.44 -18.37 8.57
N LEU A 57 5.04 -17.13 8.31
CA LEU A 57 3.72 -16.82 7.77
C LEU A 57 3.52 -17.45 6.39
N ILE A 58 4.42 -17.21 5.44
CA ILE A 58 4.28 -17.71 4.06
C ILE A 58 4.37 -19.24 4.04
N LYS A 59 5.30 -19.84 4.81
CA LYS A 59 5.38 -21.29 4.94
C LYS A 59 4.10 -21.88 5.52
N TYR A 60 3.58 -21.31 6.61
CA TYR A 60 2.32 -21.74 7.21
C TYR A 60 1.19 -21.72 6.19
N LEU A 61 1.01 -20.62 5.46
CA LEU A 61 -0.03 -20.48 4.44
C LEU A 61 0.12 -21.47 3.27
N ASN A 62 1.35 -21.72 2.83
CA ASN A 62 1.66 -22.68 1.77
C ASN A 62 1.44 -24.13 2.23
N GLU A 63 1.72 -24.45 3.49
CA GLU A 63 1.52 -25.77 4.09
C GLU A 63 0.05 -26.13 4.26
N ILE A 64 -0.77 -25.18 4.72
CA ILE A 64 -2.21 -25.39 4.92
C ILE A 64 -3.02 -25.22 3.63
N GLY A 65 -2.41 -24.70 2.57
CA GLY A 65 -3.06 -24.45 1.29
C GLY A 65 -4.07 -23.31 1.31
N GLU A 66 -3.83 -22.26 2.10
CA GLU A 66 -4.67 -21.04 2.10
C GLU A 66 -4.31 -20.16 0.90
N GLU A 67 -4.67 -20.62 -0.30
CA GLU A 67 -4.43 -19.94 -1.58
C GLU A 67 -5.02 -18.53 -1.58
N GLU A 68 -6.19 -18.32 -0.98
CA GLU A 68 -6.83 -16.99 -0.93
C GLU A 68 -5.97 -15.98 -0.16
N ALA A 69 -5.38 -16.38 0.97
CA ALA A 69 -4.51 -15.51 1.77
C ALA A 69 -3.20 -15.22 1.03
N LEU A 70 -2.60 -16.23 0.38
CA LEU A 70 -1.41 -16.05 -0.46
C LEU A 70 -1.68 -15.13 -1.65
N CYS A 71 -2.86 -15.26 -2.28
CA CYS A 71 -3.29 -14.37 -3.36
C CYS A 71 -3.52 -12.94 -2.89
N LYS A 72 -4.11 -12.72 -1.71
CA LYS A 72 -4.25 -11.38 -1.12
C LYS A 72 -2.88 -10.77 -0.82
N LEU A 73 -1.97 -11.54 -0.23
CA LEU A 73 -0.60 -11.12 0.05
C LEU A 73 0.13 -10.69 -1.23
N CYS A 74 0.13 -11.54 -2.25
CA CYS A 74 0.79 -11.28 -3.52
C CYS A 74 0.14 -10.13 -4.29
N CYS A 75 -1.18 -10.18 -4.49
CA CYS A 75 -1.87 -9.34 -5.47
C CYS A 75 -2.45 -8.06 -4.88
N LYS A 76 -2.78 -8.03 -3.58
CA LYS A 76 -3.33 -6.83 -2.92
C LYS A 76 -2.30 -6.07 -2.10
N GLU A 77 -1.36 -6.76 -1.44
CA GLU A 77 -0.35 -6.08 -0.62
C GLU A 77 0.90 -5.75 -1.44
N LEU A 78 1.46 -6.70 -2.18
CA LEU A 78 2.74 -6.48 -2.89
C LEU A 78 2.58 -5.84 -4.27
N PHE A 79 1.66 -6.33 -5.09
CA PHE A 79 1.53 -5.87 -6.47
C PHE A 79 1.31 -4.36 -6.64
N PRO A 80 0.48 -3.67 -5.83
CA PRO A 80 0.32 -2.22 -5.93
C PRO A 80 1.61 -1.44 -5.63
N VAL A 81 2.45 -1.98 -4.75
CA VAL A 81 3.74 -1.37 -4.36
C VAL A 81 4.81 -1.63 -5.41
N PHE A 82 4.79 -2.80 -6.04
CA PHE A 82 5.77 -3.27 -7.03
C PHE A 82 5.17 -3.45 -8.42
N SER A 83 4.37 -2.48 -8.85
CA SER A 83 3.63 -2.53 -10.12
C SER A 83 4.50 -2.36 -11.38
N GLN A 84 5.80 -2.12 -11.23
CA GLN A 84 6.70 -1.84 -12.36
C GLN A 84 8.00 -2.63 -12.28
N GLY A 85 8.60 -2.87 -13.45
CA GLY A 85 9.90 -3.52 -13.59
C GLY A 85 9.86 -5.02 -13.33
N LYS A 86 11.03 -5.58 -12.99
CA LYS A 86 11.25 -7.03 -12.84
C LYS A 86 10.30 -7.69 -11.83
N TYR A 87 9.95 -6.98 -10.76
CA TYR A 87 9.11 -7.52 -9.69
C TYR A 87 7.65 -7.72 -10.10
N ALA A 88 7.12 -6.89 -11.01
CA ALA A 88 5.75 -7.04 -11.52
C ALA A 88 5.59 -8.37 -12.29
N THR A 89 6.58 -8.71 -13.13
CA THR A 89 6.61 -9.98 -13.86
C THR A 89 6.69 -11.17 -12.91
N ILE A 90 7.60 -11.13 -11.93
CA ILE A 90 7.76 -12.22 -10.95
C ILE A 90 6.48 -12.41 -10.12
N LEU A 91 5.86 -11.33 -9.65
CA LEU A 91 4.60 -11.41 -8.91
C LEU A 91 3.46 -11.98 -9.77
N SER A 92 3.44 -11.68 -11.08
CA SER A 92 2.46 -12.28 -11.99
C SER A 92 2.66 -13.78 -12.20
N GLU A 93 3.91 -14.24 -12.25
CA GLU A 93 4.25 -15.67 -12.33
C GLU A 93 3.84 -16.40 -11.04
N ILE A 94 4.14 -15.84 -9.88
CA ILE A 94 3.74 -16.37 -8.57
C ILE A 94 2.21 -16.42 -8.45
N ALA A 95 1.51 -15.36 -8.87
CA ALA A 95 0.06 -15.33 -8.87
C ALA A 95 -0.55 -16.43 -9.78
N ALA A 96 0.07 -16.71 -10.93
CA ALA A 96 -0.34 -17.81 -11.80
C ALA A 96 -0.10 -19.19 -11.15
N LYS A 97 1.03 -19.39 -10.45
CA LYS A 97 1.31 -20.63 -9.69
C LYS A 97 0.25 -20.89 -8.61
N LEU A 98 -0.21 -19.84 -7.95
CA LEU A 98 -1.25 -19.86 -6.92
C LEU A 98 -2.68 -19.93 -7.48
N ASN A 99 -2.84 -19.98 -8.82
CA ASN A 99 -4.13 -19.89 -9.50
C ASN A 99 -4.99 -18.72 -9.01
N CYS A 100 -4.35 -17.57 -8.75
CA CYS A 100 -5.04 -16.39 -8.29
C CYS A 100 -5.92 -15.85 -9.44
N ASP A 101 -7.23 -15.95 -9.28
CA ASP A 101 -8.26 -15.57 -10.25
C ASP A 101 -8.34 -14.04 -10.51
N GLN A 102 -7.26 -13.28 -10.28
CA GLN A 102 -7.31 -11.86 -10.00
C GLN A 102 -7.99 -11.05 -11.11
N ASN A 103 -8.84 -10.13 -10.67
CA ASN A 103 -8.90 -8.80 -11.27
C ASN A 103 -7.49 -8.17 -11.21
N PHE A 104 -6.62 -8.52 -12.16
CA PHE A 104 -5.47 -7.73 -12.59
C PHE A 104 -6.00 -6.46 -13.27
N SER A 105 -6.71 -5.60 -12.55
CA SER A 105 -7.15 -4.33 -13.12
C SER A 105 -5.93 -3.40 -13.25
N ASN A 106 -5.37 -3.40 -14.46
CA ASN A 106 -4.39 -2.50 -15.05
C ASN A 106 -2.90 -2.86 -14.93
N ILE A 107 -2.45 -3.89 -15.66
CA ILE A 107 -1.18 -3.80 -16.40
C ILE A 107 -1.37 -4.41 -17.80
N ASN A 108 -1.55 -3.54 -18.80
CA ASN A 108 -1.42 -3.75 -20.25
C ASN A 108 -2.15 -4.96 -20.86
N SER A 109 -3.39 -4.71 -21.27
CA SER A 109 -4.09 -5.45 -22.32
C SER A 109 -3.28 -5.40 -23.62
N ASN A 110 -2.56 -6.47 -23.95
CA ASN A 110 -2.31 -6.91 -25.32
C ASN A 110 -2.20 -8.43 -25.33
N SER A 111 -3.32 -9.09 -25.06
CA SER A 111 -3.58 -10.44 -25.56
C SER A 111 -5.07 -10.57 -25.84
N SER A 112 -5.38 -10.66 -27.13
CA SER A 112 -6.72 -10.67 -27.70
C SER A 112 -7.62 -11.74 -27.08
N LYS A 113 -8.70 -11.31 -26.42
CA LYS A 113 -9.96 -12.06 -26.39
C LYS A 113 -11.08 -11.15 -26.87
N ASN A 114 -11.53 -11.40 -28.09
CA ASN A 114 -12.78 -10.87 -28.62
C ASN A 114 -13.93 -11.25 -27.69
N GLN A 115 -14.55 -10.28 -27.05
CA GLN A 115 -15.90 -10.42 -26.50
C GLN A 115 -16.70 -9.21 -26.96
N ASN A 116 -17.50 -9.45 -28.00
CA ASN A 116 -18.55 -8.53 -28.44
C ASN A 116 -19.55 -8.37 -27.30
N LEU A 117 -19.59 -7.19 -26.68
CA LEU A 117 -20.66 -6.82 -25.77
C LEU A 117 -21.54 -5.78 -26.47
N THR A 118 -22.72 -6.22 -26.89
CA THR A 118 -23.80 -5.41 -27.44
C THR A 118 -24.29 -4.41 -26.39
N VAL A 119 -24.15 -3.11 -26.70
CA VAL A 119 -24.75 -2.02 -25.91
C VAL A 119 -26.26 -2.03 -26.15
N VAL A 120 -27.02 -2.50 -25.16
CA VAL A 120 -28.48 -2.33 -25.14
C VAL A 120 -28.78 -1.01 -24.42
N LEU A 121 -29.20 -0.02 -25.20
CA LEU A 121 -29.79 1.22 -24.67
C LEU A 121 -31.24 0.93 -24.27
N THR A 122 -31.54 0.83 -22.98
CA THR A 122 -32.93 0.93 -22.51
C THR A 122 -33.20 2.34 -21.97
N ASN A 123 -33.98 3.09 -22.74
CA ASN A 123 -34.63 4.31 -22.30
C ASN A 123 -35.67 3.97 -21.21
N GLY A 124 -35.61 4.66 -20.08
CA GLY A 124 -36.58 4.53 -18.99
C GLY A 124 -36.80 5.86 -18.27
N SER A 125 -37.43 6.81 -18.95
CA SER A 125 -38.21 7.87 -18.32
C SER A 125 -39.41 7.23 -17.59
N ILE A 126 -39.80 7.63 -16.37
CA ILE A 126 -40.84 8.63 -16.07
C ILE A 126 -41.05 8.59 -14.56
N PHE A 127 -41.06 9.73 -13.85
CA PHE A 127 -42.22 10.14 -13.05
C PHE A 127 -42.14 11.65 -12.76
N SER A 128 -42.94 12.35 -13.55
CA SER A 128 -43.34 13.74 -13.41
C SER A 128 -44.17 13.94 -12.14
N LYS A 129 -43.84 14.96 -11.35
CA LYS A 129 -44.82 15.95 -10.84
C LYS A 129 -44.13 17.30 -10.77
N GLY A 130 -44.50 18.19 -11.69
CA GLY A 130 -43.94 19.54 -11.77
C GLY A 130 -44.51 20.51 -10.74
N ILE A 131 -43.69 21.48 -10.35
CA ILE A 131 -44.09 22.89 -10.16
C ILE A 131 -42.94 23.73 -10.75
N SER A 132 -43.24 24.45 -11.83
CA SER A 132 -42.42 25.55 -12.34
C SER A 132 -42.69 26.78 -11.48
N ILE A 133 -41.66 27.42 -10.90
CA ILE A 133 -41.63 28.88 -10.76
C ILE A 133 -40.19 29.38 -10.90
N ILE A 134 -40.06 30.36 -11.77
CA ILE A 134 -38.89 31.15 -12.17
C ILE A 134 -38.44 32.04 -10.99
N ALA A 135 -37.14 32.05 -10.68
CA ALA A 135 -36.47 33.24 -10.12
C ALA A 135 -34.95 33.08 -10.23
N ALA A 136 -34.41 33.49 -11.37
CA ALA A 136 -33.01 33.89 -11.47
C ALA A 136 -32.83 35.22 -10.74
N VAL A 137 -32.21 35.22 -9.55
CA VAL A 137 -31.53 36.41 -9.00
C VAL A 137 -30.34 35.94 -8.17
N THR A 138 -29.13 36.30 -8.62
CA THR A 138 -27.84 36.34 -7.89
C THR A 138 -27.41 35.03 -7.21
N GLY A 139 -26.52 34.21 -7.77
CA GLY A 139 -25.20 34.60 -8.23
C GLY A 139 -24.36 35.08 -7.03
N VAL A 140 -23.46 34.21 -6.55
CA VAL A 140 -22.48 34.39 -5.44
C VAL A 140 -23.00 33.99 -4.04
N MET A 141 -22.20 33.19 -3.32
CA MET A 141 -22.31 32.81 -1.89
C MET A 141 -22.89 31.42 -1.51
N ILE A 142 -22.37 30.33 -2.11
CA ILE A 142 -22.11 29.08 -1.35
C ILE A 142 -20.78 28.44 -1.81
N CYS A 143 -19.74 29.27 -1.98
CA CYS A 143 -18.37 28.80 -2.28
C CYS A 143 -17.41 29.04 -1.10
N PHE A 144 -17.90 28.90 0.14
CA PHE A 144 -17.13 29.22 1.36
C PHE A 144 -16.99 28.07 2.38
N TYR A 145 -17.08 26.79 1.99
CA TYR A 145 -16.80 25.71 2.95
C TYR A 145 -15.94 24.54 2.45
N TYR A 146 -15.13 24.72 1.42
CA TYR A 146 -14.12 23.70 1.07
C TYR A 146 -12.77 24.32 0.72
N PHE A 147 -12.17 25.04 1.68
CA PHE A 147 -10.70 25.06 1.78
C PHE A 147 -10.28 23.76 2.47
N THR A 148 -10.29 22.65 1.73
CA THR A 148 -9.64 21.44 2.22
C THR A 148 -8.14 21.66 2.08
N SER A 149 -7.44 21.87 3.19
CA SER A 149 -5.97 21.89 3.24
C SER A 149 -5.46 20.53 2.74
N GLN A 150 -5.05 20.44 1.48
CA GLN A 150 -4.39 19.25 0.97
C GLN A 150 -3.01 19.14 1.65
N PRO A 151 -2.71 18.04 2.35
CA PRO A 151 -1.38 17.83 2.91
C PRO A 151 -0.37 17.86 1.78
N GLN A 152 0.65 18.72 1.88
CA GLN A 152 1.75 18.70 0.92
C GLN A 152 2.44 17.33 1.02
N PRO A 153 2.76 16.69 -0.13
CA PRO A 153 3.39 15.38 -0.12
C PRO A 153 4.73 15.46 0.61
N LEU A 154 4.84 14.73 1.71
CA LEU A 154 6.05 14.68 2.53
C LEU A 154 7.14 13.88 1.80
N PRO A 155 8.41 14.29 1.89
CA PRO A 155 9.51 13.53 1.31
C PRO A 155 9.59 12.13 1.94
N SER A 156 9.81 11.10 1.13
CA SER A 156 9.92 9.72 1.61
C SER A 156 11.12 9.54 2.55
N GLY A 157 10.93 8.79 3.65
CA GLY A 157 12.01 8.51 4.58
C GLY A 157 11.56 7.91 5.92
N THR A 158 12.50 7.26 6.63
CA THR A 158 12.27 6.63 7.94
C THR A 158 12.05 7.65 9.07
N TYR A 159 12.45 8.92 8.86
CA TYR A 159 12.17 10.01 9.79
C TYR A 159 10.67 10.18 10.08
N GLN A 160 9.78 9.79 9.15
CA GLN A 160 8.33 9.88 9.34
C GLN A 160 7.82 8.99 10.49
N HIS A 161 8.54 7.91 10.83
CA HIS A 161 8.18 7.02 11.94
C HIS A 161 8.72 7.49 13.30
N THR A 162 9.77 8.31 13.30
CA THR A 162 10.53 8.67 14.51
C THR A 162 10.48 10.15 14.86
N CYS A 163 10.04 11.00 13.94
CA CYS A 163 9.89 12.43 14.12
C CYS A 163 8.42 12.86 14.09
N LYS A 164 8.12 13.95 14.79
CA LYS A 164 6.80 14.59 14.90
C LYS A 164 6.87 16.06 14.45
N ASN A 165 5.72 16.72 14.34
CA ASN A 165 5.61 18.11 13.88
C ASN A 165 6.32 18.34 12.54
N ILE A 166 6.12 17.42 11.60
CA ILE A 166 6.76 17.44 10.29
C ILE A 166 6.10 18.53 9.45
N SER A 167 6.91 19.44 8.92
CA SER A 167 6.46 20.51 8.05
C SER A 167 7.48 20.73 6.93
N VAL A 168 6.96 21.05 5.75
CA VAL A 168 7.78 21.43 4.60
C VAL A 168 7.46 22.88 4.26
N LYS A 169 8.50 23.71 4.18
CA LYS A 169 8.39 25.08 3.71
C LYS A 169 9.60 25.41 2.84
N ASP A 170 9.36 25.92 1.63
CA ASP A 170 10.41 26.38 0.72
C ASP A 170 11.52 25.36 0.45
N SER A 171 11.18 24.07 0.32
CA SER A 171 12.12 22.94 0.15
C SER A 171 12.97 22.59 1.38
N ILE A 172 12.68 23.21 2.52
CA ILE A 172 13.25 22.85 3.82
C ILE A 172 12.23 21.98 4.54
N LEU A 173 12.67 20.78 4.90
CA LEU A 173 11.94 19.89 5.79
C LEU A 173 12.33 20.24 7.21
N THR A 174 11.36 20.54 8.07
CA THR A 174 11.55 20.73 9.51
C THR A 174 10.76 19.67 10.26
N ALA A 175 11.39 19.03 11.23
CA ALA A 175 10.73 18.05 12.09
C ALA A 175 11.36 18.03 13.49
N THR A 176 10.58 17.60 14.48
CA THR A 176 11.05 17.32 15.83
C THR A 176 11.33 15.83 15.96
N CYS A 177 12.60 15.45 16.07
CA CYS A 177 13.07 14.07 16.03
C CYS A 177 13.60 13.63 17.39
N GLY A 178 13.23 12.42 17.82
CA GLY A 178 13.77 11.81 19.03
C GLY A 178 15.22 11.37 18.84
N ASP A 179 16.08 11.58 19.84
CA ASP A 179 17.50 11.18 19.81
C ASP A 179 17.77 9.78 20.37
N GLY A 180 16.72 8.98 20.59
CA GLY A 180 16.81 7.64 21.18
C GLY A 180 17.08 7.63 22.69
N ARG A 181 17.30 8.79 23.34
CA ARG A 181 17.49 8.93 24.78
C ARG A 181 16.29 9.58 25.48
N GLY A 182 15.15 9.66 24.78
CA GLY A 182 13.94 10.32 25.24
C GLY A 182 13.97 11.85 25.12
N GLN A 183 14.98 12.43 24.48
CA GLN A 183 15.02 13.86 24.16
C GLN A 183 14.63 14.10 22.71
N ASP A 184 13.78 15.10 22.52
CA ASP A 184 13.33 15.53 21.20
C ASP A 184 14.11 16.76 20.76
N LYS A 185 14.57 16.77 19.51
CA LYS A 185 15.32 17.89 18.93
C LYS A 185 14.65 18.33 17.63
N THR A 186 14.45 19.64 17.48
CA THR A 186 14.01 20.20 16.21
C THR A 186 15.18 20.28 15.25
N SER A 187 15.04 19.66 14.09
CA SER A 187 16.03 19.62 13.02
C SER A 187 15.42 20.10 11.71
N SER A 188 16.26 20.61 10.81
CA SER A 188 15.84 21.07 9.48
C SER A 188 16.85 20.65 8.43
N LEU A 189 16.35 20.19 7.29
CA LEU A 189 17.15 19.64 6.19
C LEU A 189 16.62 20.12 4.84
N ALA A 190 17.53 20.56 3.96
CA ALA A 190 17.22 20.78 2.55
C ALA A 190 17.11 19.42 1.84
N TYR A 191 15.88 18.95 1.65
CA TYR A 191 15.63 17.54 1.30
C TYR A 191 15.69 17.24 -0.21
N LYS A 192 15.66 18.26 -1.07
CA LYS A 192 15.65 18.07 -2.53
C LYS A 192 16.86 17.31 -3.08
N GLN A 193 17.97 17.32 -2.35
CA GLN A 193 19.19 16.59 -2.68
C GLN A 193 19.19 15.13 -2.19
N CYS A 194 18.21 14.73 -1.38
CA CYS A 194 18.13 13.37 -0.85
C CYS A 194 17.43 12.45 -1.88
N ILE A 195 18.22 11.67 -2.61
CA ILE A 195 17.71 10.75 -3.64
C ILE A 195 17.15 9.46 -3.01
N TYR A 196 17.81 8.94 -1.97
CA TYR A 196 17.48 7.65 -1.33
C TYR A 196 16.55 7.78 -0.12
N GLY A 197 15.96 8.96 0.08
CA GLY A 197 15.10 9.29 1.21
C GLY A 197 15.83 9.95 2.38
N ILE A 198 15.12 10.12 3.48
CA ILE A 198 15.58 10.88 4.67
C ILE A 198 15.47 10.00 5.90
N GLU A 199 16.41 10.12 6.83
CA GLU A 199 16.40 9.40 8.10
C GLU A 199 16.64 10.31 9.29
N ASN A 200 16.35 9.79 10.48
CA ASN A 200 16.66 10.44 11.75
C ASN A 200 17.93 9.83 12.33
N SER A 201 18.99 10.62 12.38
CA SER A 201 20.28 10.30 12.97
C SER A 201 20.42 11.02 14.32
N TRP A 202 20.12 10.31 15.42
CA TRP A 202 20.26 10.83 16.79
C TRP A 202 19.59 12.20 17.06
N GLY A 203 18.39 12.39 16.50
CA GLY A 203 17.60 13.62 16.61
C GLY A 203 17.90 14.66 15.52
N ARG A 204 18.61 14.28 14.45
CA ARG A 204 18.90 15.13 13.28
C ARG A 204 18.38 14.50 12.00
N LEU A 205 17.77 15.32 11.14
CA LEU A 205 17.36 14.89 9.80
C LEU A 205 18.59 14.81 8.88
N GLU A 206 18.82 13.64 8.28
CA GLU A 206 19.93 13.41 7.36
C GLU A 206 19.44 12.73 6.07
N CYS A 207 20.10 13.01 4.94
CA CYS A 207 19.83 12.26 3.72
C CYS A 207 20.38 10.85 3.87
N LYS A 208 19.59 9.86 3.46
CA LYS A 208 20.07 8.49 3.35
C LYS A 208 21.11 8.41 2.23
N GLN A 209 22.27 7.82 2.54
CA GLN A 209 23.34 7.56 1.57
C GLN A 209 23.14 6.22 0.84
#